data_AF-A0A3D6DWK1-F1
#
_entry.id   AF-A0A3D6DWK1-F1
#
_cell.length_a   1.000
_cell.length_b   1.000
_cell.length_c   1.000
_cell.angle_alpha   90.00
_cell.angle_beta   90.00
_cell.angle_gamma   90.00
#
_symmetry.space_group_name_H-M   'P 1'
#
loop_
_entity.id
_entity.type
_entity.pdbx_description
1 polymer ?
#
loop_
_entity_poly.entity_id
_entity_poly.type
_entity_poly.pdbx_seq_one_letter_code
_entity_poly.pdbx_strand_id
1 'polypeptide(L)'
;MEQLLSQLADPNANTTRLLTQLIDEIRPADAHDIDAARLHMAMLSEILRDRPELRAALRDAITQLAQTHRHIELYTVTGILPNTGFVAELVRRIGHKLLPEVLDRGLLRTVLRRMYHQASDRHWVGGVGEDAWLELITAMRFDEVAASETMPPAAAEILRSLRVLSYWIAAGGVEPELLRLEPSLETYESPFLAQNVEMTAYLKATPEHWGKAPGDADERHLRVLFGQCQDVIERVRNTAARDGTSIRLTYHLQRLRQLLRRSEQLLDILEGVQNDRSGVAAYPPIVKLSMQLTCDECLRDNLRKHVRQNTELIALRVTDNASHRGDHYITDTPREYWSMARSAMIGGCVIAFMACLKLLLVGTQMPPLTGAILFCLNYGLGFCLIHILHGTVSTKQPAMTANTIAASIEEAGGKLRNIEAMTDLIARTCRSQIVAILGNIGIAIPLSALIAWTVFRIGGTPFASPEEALYLLEAQSPVHGGAVFYAAIAGVCLFISGLISGYYDNYAAYNRIPERILQL
;
A
#
# COMPACT_ATOMS: atom_id res chain seq x y z
N MET A 1 -1.79 -40.15 6.60
CA MET A 1 -1.41 -39.48 7.88
C MET A 1 -0.75 -40.40 8.91
N GLU A 2 -1.38 -41.48 9.41
CA GLU A 2 -0.79 -42.35 10.47
C GLU A 2 0.62 -42.88 10.15
N GLN A 3 0.85 -43.33 8.91
CA GLN A 3 2.16 -43.80 8.48
C GLN A 3 3.24 -42.70 8.58
N LEU A 4 2.91 -41.44 8.25
CA LEU A 4 3.83 -40.31 8.38
C LEU A 4 4.14 -40.02 9.85
N LEU A 5 3.13 -40.06 10.72
CA LEU A 5 3.29 -39.88 12.17
C LEU A 5 4.16 -40.99 12.78
N SER A 6 3.98 -42.25 12.35
CA SER A 6 4.82 -43.36 12.82
C SER A 6 6.29 -43.20 12.44
N GLN A 7 6.57 -42.58 11.29
CA GLN A 7 7.95 -42.29 10.87
C GLN A 7 8.57 -41.13 11.66
N LEU A 8 7.78 -40.22 12.23
CA LEU A 8 8.30 -39.17 13.12
C LEU A 8 8.84 -39.74 14.44
N ALA A 9 8.48 -40.97 14.81
CA ALA A 9 9.03 -41.63 15.99
C ALA A 9 10.49 -42.11 15.79
N ASP A 10 11.01 -42.15 14.56
CA ASP A 10 12.41 -42.48 14.29
C ASP A 10 13.31 -41.27 14.59
N PRO A 11 14.29 -41.36 15.52
CA PRO A 11 15.20 -40.27 15.85
C PRO A 11 16.03 -39.75 14.67
N ASN A 12 16.23 -40.56 13.63
CA ASN A 12 16.99 -40.19 12.43
C ASN A 12 16.10 -39.65 11.29
N ALA A 13 14.80 -39.52 11.53
CA ALA A 13 13.87 -39.05 10.53
C ALA A 13 14.16 -37.61 10.11
N ASN A 14 13.93 -37.31 8.84
CA ASN A 14 13.93 -35.93 8.37
C ASN A 14 12.62 -35.25 8.76
N THR A 15 12.57 -34.73 9.98
CA THR A 15 11.38 -34.12 10.62
C THR A 15 10.72 -33.08 9.73
N THR A 16 11.50 -32.14 9.16
CA THR A 16 10.97 -31.10 8.27
C THR A 16 10.26 -31.68 7.05
N ARG A 17 10.84 -32.72 6.43
CA ARG A 17 10.23 -33.37 5.25
C ARG A 17 8.91 -34.06 5.61
N LEU A 18 8.89 -34.80 6.71
CA LEU A 18 7.69 -35.53 7.14
C LEU A 18 6.56 -34.57 7.55
N LEU A 19 6.88 -33.47 8.24
CA LEU A 19 5.91 -32.43 8.55
C LEU A 19 5.42 -31.69 7.31
N THR A 20 6.27 -31.49 6.30
CA THR A 20 5.82 -30.95 5.00
C THR A 20 4.81 -31.88 4.35
N GLN A 21 5.09 -33.19 4.31
CA GLN A 21 4.15 -34.18 3.77
C GLN A 21 2.86 -34.25 4.58
N LEU A 22 2.92 -34.08 5.91
CA LEU A 22 1.71 -34.03 6.74
C LEU A 22 0.84 -32.81 6.40
N ILE A 23 1.44 -31.63 6.17
CA ILE A 23 0.70 -30.45 5.70
C ILE A 23 0.15 -30.67 4.29
N ASP A 24 0.89 -31.35 3.40
CA ASP A 24 0.42 -31.68 2.06
C ASP A 24 -0.84 -32.58 2.09
N GLU A 25 -0.96 -33.46 3.08
CA GLU A 25 -2.16 -34.30 3.29
C GLU A 25 -3.36 -33.50 3.84
N ILE A 26 -3.10 -32.42 4.59
CA ILE A 26 -4.15 -31.52 5.08
C ILE A 26 -4.61 -30.59 3.95
N ARG A 27 -3.68 -30.14 3.11
CA ARG A 27 -3.92 -29.18 2.03
C ARG A 27 -5.02 -29.71 1.08
N PRO A 28 -6.09 -28.94 0.84
CA PRO A 28 -7.12 -29.32 -0.12
C PRO A 28 -6.60 -29.19 -1.56
N ALA A 29 -7.19 -29.97 -2.48
CA ALA A 29 -6.82 -29.91 -3.89
C ALA A 29 -7.12 -28.54 -4.52
N ASP A 30 -8.26 -27.94 -4.16
CA ASP A 30 -8.54 -26.51 -4.36
C ASP A 30 -8.32 -25.76 -3.06
N ALA A 31 -7.44 -24.76 -3.07
CA ALA A 31 -7.14 -23.95 -1.89
C ALA A 31 -8.35 -23.16 -1.32
N HIS A 32 -9.45 -23.06 -2.05
CA HIS A 32 -10.70 -22.46 -1.58
C HIS A 32 -11.70 -23.48 -1.01
N ASP A 33 -11.41 -24.78 -1.10
CA ASP A 33 -12.20 -25.83 -0.46
C ASP A 33 -11.84 -25.93 1.03
N ILE A 34 -12.42 -25.00 1.79
CA ILE A 34 -12.18 -24.86 3.23
C ILE A 34 -12.72 -26.07 4.00
N ASP A 35 -13.83 -26.64 3.54
CA ASP A 35 -14.48 -27.77 4.20
C ASP A 35 -13.62 -29.04 4.12
N ALA A 36 -12.99 -29.30 2.97
CA ALA A 36 -12.03 -30.40 2.84
C ALA A 36 -10.83 -30.23 3.78
N ALA A 37 -10.27 -29.02 3.87
CA ALA A 37 -9.15 -28.73 4.79
C ALA A 37 -9.55 -28.94 6.26
N ARG A 38 -10.75 -28.47 6.65
CA ARG A 38 -11.31 -28.69 7.99
C ARG A 38 -11.49 -30.17 8.30
N LEU A 39 -12.02 -30.94 7.36
CA LEU A 39 -12.19 -32.39 7.51
C LEU A 39 -10.84 -33.08 7.75
N HIS A 40 -9.82 -32.78 6.93
CA HIS A 40 -8.50 -33.37 7.10
C HIS A 40 -7.83 -32.99 8.43
N MET A 41 -8.00 -31.74 8.89
CA MET A 41 -7.52 -31.33 10.21
C MET A 41 -8.26 -32.07 11.34
N ALA A 42 -9.58 -32.22 11.24
CA ALA A 42 -10.37 -32.97 12.22
C ALA A 42 -9.95 -34.44 12.29
N MET A 43 -9.70 -35.08 11.14
CA MET A 43 -9.17 -36.44 11.06
C MET A 43 -7.79 -36.57 11.74
N LEU A 44 -6.89 -35.61 11.52
CA LEU A 44 -5.60 -35.59 12.21
C LEU A 44 -5.80 -35.46 13.73
N SER A 45 -6.64 -34.53 14.18
CA SER A 45 -6.96 -34.33 15.60
C SER A 45 -7.60 -35.58 16.24
N GLU A 46 -8.38 -36.37 15.50
CA GLU A 46 -8.92 -37.66 15.95
C GLU A 46 -7.82 -38.71 16.10
N ILE A 47 -6.95 -38.87 15.10
CA ILE A 47 -5.78 -39.78 15.17
C ILE A 47 -4.92 -39.48 16.41
N LEU A 48 -4.64 -38.20 16.69
CA LEU A 48 -3.84 -37.79 17.85
C LEU A 48 -4.54 -38.07 19.20
N ARG A 49 -5.88 -38.05 19.23
CA ARG A 49 -6.65 -38.41 20.44
C ARG A 49 -6.62 -39.92 20.69
N ASP A 50 -6.78 -40.71 19.64
CA ASP A 50 -6.90 -42.17 19.72
C ASP A 50 -5.57 -42.90 19.86
N ARG A 51 -4.46 -42.31 19.37
CA ARG A 51 -3.12 -42.93 19.31
C ARG A 51 -2.08 -42.11 20.09
N PRO A 52 -1.94 -42.32 21.42
CA PRO A 52 -0.98 -41.58 22.25
C PRO A 52 0.47 -41.62 21.76
N GLU A 53 0.89 -42.74 21.16
CA GLU A 53 2.23 -42.90 20.59
C GLU A 53 2.47 -41.98 19.38
N LEU A 54 1.47 -41.81 18.50
CA LEU A 54 1.56 -40.92 17.35
C LEU A 54 1.46 -39.46 17.77
N ARG A 55 0.65 -39.18 18.80
CA ARG A 55 0.58 -37.87 19.45
C ARG A 55 1.94 -37.45 20.00
N ALA A 56 2.60 -38.33 20.77
CA ALA A 56 3.92 -38.07 21.31
C ALA A 56 4.94 -37.79 20.19
N ALA A 57 4.96 -38.61 19.13
CA ALA A 57 5.87 -38.42 18.00
C ALA A 57 5.70 -37.04 17.32
N LEU A 58 4.46 -36.59 17.08
CA LEU A 58 4.21 -35.27 16.49
C LEU A 58 4.59 -34.13 17.45
N ARG A 59 4.21 -34.24 18.72
CA ARG A 59 4.52 -33.25 19.76
C ARG A 59 6.04 -33.08 19.90
N ASP A 60 6.78 -34.19 19.96
CA ASP A 60 8.23 -34.18 20.14
C ASP A 60 8.92 -33.63 18.88
N ALA A 61 8.43 -33.96 17.69
CA ALA A 61 8.90 -33.40 16.42
C ALA A 61 8.75 -31.86 16.35
N ILE A 62 7.58 -31.32 16.73
CA ILE A 62 7.33 -29.87 16.76
C ILE A 62 8.19 -29.19 17.83
N THR A 63 8.30 -29.81 19.00
CA THR A 63 9.13 -29.32 20.12
C THR A 63 10.60 -29.28 19.69
N GLN A 64 11.10 -30.32 19.02
CA GLN A 64 12.46 -30.37 18.50
C GLN A 64 12.72 -29.24 17.50
N LEU A 65 11.80 -28.98 16.56
CA LEU A 65 11.95 -27.87 15.61
C LEU A 65 12.06 -26.53 16.34
N ALA A 66 11.18 -26.26 17.31
CA ALA A 66 11.17 -25.02 18.08
C ALA A 66 12.39 -24.86 19.00
N GLN A 67 13.06 -25.96 19.39
CA GLN A 67 14.25 -25.90 20.24
C GLN A 67 15.55 -25.80 19.43
N THR A 68 15.58 -26.31 18.21
CA THR A 68 16.80 -26.44 17.40
C THR A 68 16.98 -25.34 16.36
N HIS A 69 15.91 -24.70 15.92
CA HIS A 69 15.95 -23.68 14.86
C HIS A 69 15.99 -22.27 15.45
N ARG A 70 16.60 -21.34 14.71
CA ARG A 70 16.59 -19.91 15.06
C ARG A 70 15.28 -19.27 14.63
N HIS A 71 14.64 -18.50 15.51
CA HIS A 71 13.33 -17.89 15.27
C HIS A 71 13.40 -16.41 14.94
N ILE A 72 14.52 -15.73 15.21
CA ILE A 72 14.65 -14.27 15.06
C ILE A 72 14.04 -13.76 13.75
N GLU A 73 14.39 -14.34 12.60
CA GLU A 73 13.86 -13.88 11.31
C GLU A 73 12.37 -14.19 11.13
N LEU A 74 11.89 -15.29 11.69
CA LEU A 74 10.47 -15.61 11.66
C LEU A 74 9.67 -14.50 12.35
N TYR A 75 10.10 -14.07 13.52
CA TYR A 75 9.37 -13.09 14.32
C TYR A 75 9.65 -11.63 13.95
N THR A 76 10.85 -11.30 13.48
CA THR A 76 11.26 -9.91 13.21
C THR A 76 11.13 -9.50 11.74
N VAL A 77 11.15 -10.44 10.79
CA VAL A 77 11.14 -10.12 9.35
C VAL A 77 9.83 -10.53 8.69
N THR A 78 9.26 -11.68 9.05
CA THR A 78 8.06 -12.21 8.37
C THR A 78 6.84 -11.32 8.61
N GLY A 79 6.25 -10.81 7.52
CA GLY A 79 5.09 -9.91 7.58
C GLY A 79 5.40 -8.48 8.04
N ILE A 80 6.68 -8.14 8.25
CA ILE A 80 7.13 -6.80 8.64
C ILE A 80 7.83 -6.13 7.46
N LEU A 81 7.52 -4.86 7.23
CA LEU A 81 8.15 -4.06 6.19
C LEU A 81 9.66 -3.85 6.47
N PRO A 82 10.56 -4.08 5.51
CA PRO A 82 12.00 -3.88 5.70
C PRO A 82 12.38 -2.39 5.73
N ASN A 83 13.51 -2.06 6.36
CA ASN A 83 13.99 -0.68 6.48
C ASN A 83 14.56 -0.06 5.17
N THR A 84 14.66 -0.83 4.10
CA THR A 84 15.25 -0.40 2.80
C THR A 84 14.35 0.56 2.00
N GLY A 85 13.11 0.78 2.47
CA GLY A 85 12.13 1.65 1.83
C GLY A 85 11.37 0.98 0.69
N PHE A 86 10.29 1.64 0.26
CA PHE A 86 9.30 1.07 -0.68
C PHE A 86 9.89 0.61 -2.02
N VAL A 87 10.74 1.42 -2.65
CA VAL A 87 11.26 1.18 -4.01
C VAL A 87 12.26 0.03 -4.02
N ALA A 88 13.20 0.01 -3.08
CA ALA A 88 14.16 -1.09 -2.96
C ALA A 88 13.44 -2.42 -2.72
N GLU A 89 12.39 -2.42 -1.90
CA GLU A 89 11.58 -3.61 -1.66
C GLU A 89 10.78 -4.06 -2.90
N LEU A 90 10.25 -3.12 -3.68
CA LEU A 90 9.58 -3.43 -4.94
C LEU A 90 10.54 -4.11 -5.92
N VAL A 91 11.74 -3.55 -6.09
CA VAL A 91 12.79 -4.12 -6.95
C VAL A 91 13.23 -5.49 -6.45
N ARG A 92 13.41 -5.65 -5.13
CA ARG A 92 13.77 -6.94 -4.51
C ARG A 92 12.73 -8.02 -4.79
N ARG A 93 11.44 -7.73 -4.63
CA ARG A 93 10.34 -8.66 -4.91
C ARG A 93 10.26 -9.05 -6.39
N ILE A 94 10.51 -8.09 -7.30
CA ILE A 94 10.62 -8.40 -8.75
C ILE A 94 11.80 -9.34 -8.99
N GLY A 95 12.95 -9.06 -8.38
CA GLY A 95 14.14 -9.92 -8.45
C GLY A 95 13.87 -11.33 -7.95
N HIS A 96 13.17 -11.49 -6.82
CA HIS A 96 12.82 -12.78 -6.25
C HIS A 96 11.87 -13.62 -7.11
N LYS A 97 11.04 -12.98 -7.96
CA LYS A 97 10.23 -13.70 -8.96
C LYS A 97 11.09 -14.29 -10.07
N LEU A 98 12.23 -13.68 -10.38
CA LEU A 98 13.15 -14.15 -11.41
C LEU A 98 14.16 -15.16 -10.84
N LEU A 99 14.68 -14.88 -9.65
CA LEU A 99 15.66 -15.72 -8.95
C LEU A 99 15.32 -15.80 -7.45
N PRO A 100 14.70 -16.90 -7.00
CA PRO A 100 14.34 -17.09 -5.60
C PRO A 100 15.55 -17.12 -4.66
N GLU A 101 15.36 -16.62 -3.44
CA GLU A 101 16.36 -16.62 -2.37
C GLU A 101 16.74 -18.04 -1.92
N VAL A 102 18.01 -18.23 -1.55
CA VAL A 102 18.51 -19.48 -0.96
C VAL A 102 18.02 -19.61 0.48
N LEU A 103 17.41 -20.75 0.82
CA LEU A 103 16.86 -20.99 2.14
C LEU A 103 17.89 -21.55 3.11
N ASP A 104 18.22 -20.79 4.16
CA ASP A 104 19.02 -21.27 5.29
C ASP A 104 18.23 -22.32 6.10
N ARG A 105 18.75 -23.54 6.16
CA ARG A 105 18.12 -24.68 6.82
C ARG A 105 18.02 -24.52 8.34
N GLY A 106 18.85 -23.68 8.96
CA GLY A 106 18.84 -23.44 10.41
C GLY A 106 17.76 -22.46 10.90
N LEU A 107 16.96 -21.89 10.00
CA LEU A 107 15.92 -20.92 10.34
C LEU A 107 14.54 -21.58 10.41
N LEU A 108 13.76 -21.25 11.45
CA LEU A 108 12.38 -21.73 11.55
C LEU A 108 11.50 -21.15 10.43
N ARG A 109 11.81 -19.93 9.97
CA ARG A 109 11.19 -19.32 8.78
C ARG A 109 11.31 -20.21 7.54
N THR A 110 12.46 -20.86 7.35
CA THR A 110 12.68 -21.79 6.23
C THR A 110 11.82 -23.03 6.35
N VAL A 111 11.66 -23.56 7.56
CA VAL A 111 10.77 -24.71 7.82
C VAL A 111 9.33 -24.35 7.47
N LEU A 112 8.85 -23.20 7.95
CA LEU A 112 7.50 -22.70 7.64
C LEU A 112 7.30 -22.56 6.12
N ARG A 113 8.26 -21.98 5.42
CA ARG A 113 8.21 -21.78 3.96
C ARG A 113 8.21 -23.10 3.17
N ARG A 114 8.82 -24.17 3.70
CA ARG A 114 8.79 -25.50 3.08
C ARG A 114 7.46 -26.21 3.30
N MET A 115 6.92 -26.11 4.52
CA MET A 115 5.61 -26.66 4.87
C MET A 115 4.50 -26.02 4.04
N TYR A 116 4.49 -24.68 3.97
CA TYR A 116 3.51 -23.89 3.21
C TYR A 116 4.13 -23.31 1.95
N HIS A 117 4.50 -24.20 1.02
CA HIS A 117 5.25 -23.83 -0.18
C HIS A 117 4.39 -23.19 -1.28
N GLN A 118 3.05 -23.25 -1.20
CA GLN A 118 2.16 -22.66 -2.20
C GLN A 118 1.63 -21.31 -1.73
N ALA A 119 1.69 -20.28 -2.58
CA ALA A 119 1.13 -18.98 -2.23
C ALA A 119 -0.38 -19.03 -1.96
N SER A 120 -1.08 -20.02 -2.53
CA SER A 120 -2.51 -20.30 -2.32
C SER A 120 -2.82 -20.87 -0.93
N ASP A 121 -1.83 -21.37 -0.19
CA ASP A 121 -2.03 -21.96 1.15
C ASP A 121 -2.70 -21.00 2.13
N ARG A 122 -2.47 -19.69 1.95
CA ARG A 122 -3.12 -18.63 2.73
C ARG A 122 -4.65 -18.72 2.78
N HIS A 123 -5.30 -19.24 1.73
CA HIS A 123 -6.76 -19.25 1.66
C HIS A 123 -7.34 -20.31 2.57
N TRP A 124 -6.82 -21.54 2.53
CA TRP A 124 -7.28 -22.60 3.42
C TRP A 124 -6.77 -22.37 4.84
N VAL A 125 -5.50 -21.99 5.05
CA VAL A 125 -4.94 -21.77 6.39
C VAL A 125 -5.72 -20.71 7.16
N GLY A 126 -6.07 -19.60 6.51
CA GLY A 126 -6.91 -18.56 7.12
C GLY A 126 -8.39 -18.93 7.15
N GLY A 127 -8.88 -19.65 6.14
CA GLY A 127 -10.30 -19.97 5.98
C GLY A 127 -10.82 -21.02 6.96
N VAL A 128 -10.00 -21.99 7.38
CA VAL A 128 -10.41 -23.02 8.36
C VAL A 128 -10.72 -22.45 9.74
N GLY A 129 -10.32 -21.22 10.03
CA GLY A 129 -10.58 -20.53 11.30
C GLY A 129 -9.60 -20.91 12.43
N GLU A 130 -9.52 -20.05 13.44
CA GLU A 130 -8.66 -20.26 14.62
C GLU A 130 -9.09 -21.49 15.44
N ASP A 131 -10.39 -21.83 15.41
CA ASP A 131 -11.00 -22.98 16.09
C ASP A 131 -10.40 -24.31 15.65
N ALA A 132 -10.29 -24.55 14.33
CA ALA A 132 -9.72 -25.80 13.81
C ALA A 132 -8.24 -25.99 14.22
N TRP A 133 -7.47 -24.90 14.20
CA TRP A 133 -6.07 -24.92 14.64
C TRP A 133 -5.94 -25.10 16.16
N LEU A 134 -6.84 -24.50 16.93
CA LEU A 134 -6.94 -24.67 18.38
C LEU A 134 -7.26 -26.12 18.76
N GLU A 135 -8.19 -26.77 18.04
CA GLU A 135 -8.49 -28.19 18.24
C GLU A 135 -7.25 -29.06 17.97
N LEU A 136 -6.53 -28.78 16.89
CA LEU A 136 -5.32 -29.54 16.53
C LEU A 136 -4.20 -29.38 17.57
N ILE A 137 -3.90 -28.15 18.02
CA ILE A 137 -2.88 -27.93 19.06
C ILE A 137 -3.28 -28.54 20.40
N THR A 138 -4.56 -28.52 20.74
CA THR A 138 -5.08 -29.16 21.95
C THR A 138 -4.96 -30.68 21.88
N ALA A 139 -5.20 -31.28 20.69
CA ALA A 139 -5.06 -32.71 20.47
C ALA A 139 -3.60 -33.21 20.61
N MET A 140 -2.61 -32.33 20.50
CA MET A 140 -1.20 -32.68 20.71
C MET A 140 -0.81 -32.87 22.19
N ARG A 141 -1.64 -32.40 23.13
CA ARG A 141 -1.46 -32.56 24.59
C ARG A 141 -0.03 -32.22 25.06
N PHE A 142 0.40 -30.96 24.89
CA PHE A 142 1.70 -30.53 25.41
C PHE A 142 1.75 -30.54 26.95
N ASP A 143 0.60 -30.54 27.62
CA ASP A 143 0.44 -30.66 29.06
C ASP A 143 0.87 -32.03 29.64
N GLU A 144 1.00 -33.06 28.80
CA GLU A 144 1.54 -34.37 29.20
C GLU A 144 3.06 -34.33 29.49
N VAL A 145 3.76 -33.31 29.00
CA VAL A 145 5.20 -33.12 29.25
C VAL A 145 5.35 -32.22 30.46
N ALA A 146 6.13 -32.66 31.45
CA ALA A 146 6.39 -31.87 32.64
C ALA A 146 7.00 -30.51 32.28
N ALA A 147 6.42 -29.45 32.84
CA ALA A 147 6.93 -28.09 32.66
C ALA A 147 8.39 -28.01 33.12
N SER A 148 9.26 -27.47 32.26
CA SER A 148 10.66 -27.25 32.63
C SER A 148 10.76 -26.15 33.67
N GLU A 149 11.51 -26.40 34.74
CA GLU A 149 11.88 -25.36 35.73
C GLU A 149 12.83 -24.32 35.12
N THR A 150 13.50 -24.66 34.02
CA THR A 150 14.36 -23.77 33.26
C THR A 150 13.66 -23.22 32.02
N MET A 151 14.03 -22.01 31.61
CA MET A 151 13.49 -21.41 30.41
C MET A 151 13.83 -22.24 29.16
N PRO A 152 12.84 -22.64 28.34
CA PRO A 152 13.10 -23.41 27.14
C PRO A 152 13.78 -22.54 26.06
N PRO A 153 14.63 -23.12 25.18
CA PRO A 153 15.29 -22.38 24.10
C PRO A 153 14.32 -21.61 23.19
N ALA A 154 13.13 -22.16 22.94
CA ALA A 154 12.08 -21.52 22.15
C ALA A 154 11.58 -20.20 22.77
N ALA A 155 11.42 -20.15 24.10
CA ALA A 155 11.06 -18.91 24.80
C ALA A 155 12.22 -17.90 24.78
N ALA A 156 13.46 -18.38 24.91
CA ALA A 156 14.64 -17.53 24.79
C ALA A 156 14.77 -16.90 23.39
N GLU A 157 14.38 -17.60 22.33
CA GLU A 157 14.28 -17.05 20.96
C GLU A 157 13.21 -15.94 20.84
N ILE A 158 12.07 -16.08 21.55
CA ILE A 158 11.06 -15.01 21.61
C ILE A 158 11.63 -13.77 22.31
N LEU A 159 12.29 -13.93 23.46
CA LEU A 159 12.96 -12.83 24.17
C LEU A 159 14.03 -12.13 23.32
N ARG A 160 14.83 -12.91 22.56
CA ARG A 160 15.79 -12.35 21.58
C ARG A 160 15.09 -11.52 20.51
N SER A 161 13.95 -11.99 20.01
CA SER A 161 13.18 -11.30 18.99
C SER A 161 12.56 -10.00 19.51
N LEU A 162 11.96 -10.04 20.72
CA LEU A 162 11.45 -8.85 21.42
C LEU A 162 12.52 -7.78 21.62
N ARG A 163 13.76 -8.18 21.94
CA ARG A 163 14.90 -7.25 22.03
C ARG A 163 15.14 -6.52 20.71
N VAL A 164 15.20 -7.25 19.59
CA VAL A 164 15.42 -6.66 18.26
C VAL A 164 14.27 -5.72 17.89
N LEU A 165 13.03 -6.15 18.11
CA LEU A 165 11.84 -5.35 17.84
C LEU A 165 11.85 -4.04 18.64
N SER A 166 12.18 -4.07 19.93
CA SER A 166 12.18 -2.86 20.76
C SER A 166 13.23 -1.85 20.32
N TYR A 167 14.42 -2.31 19.90
CA TYR A 167 15.43 -1.41 19.31
C TYR A 167 14.95 -0.80 17.99
N TRP A 168 14.27 -1.57 17.14
CA TRP A 168 13.74 -1.05 15.88
C TRP A 168 12.58 -0.08 16.07
N ILE A 169 11.73 -0.30 17.08
CA ILE A 169 10.67 0.64 17.48
C ILE A 169 11.29 1.95 17.97
N ALA A 170 12.27 1.88 18.87
CA ALA A 170 12.98 3.05 19.38
C ALA A 170 13.68 3.83 18.26
N ALA A 171 14.41 3.15 17.38
CA ALA A 171 15.07 3.77 16.24
C ALA A 171 14.06 4.42 15.27
N GLY A 172 12.89 3.82 15.07
CA GLY A 172 11.86 4.42 14.24
C GLY A 172 11.15 5.60 14.89
N GLY A 173 11.08 5.64 16.22
CA GLY A 173 10.51 6.76 16.98
C GLY A 173 11.35 8.04 16.95
N VAL A 174 12.60 7.97 16.49
CA VAL A 174 13.52 9.11 16.35
C VAL A 174 13.81 9.47 14.89
N GLU A 175 13.04 8.93 13.94
CA GLU A 175 13.26 9.25 12.53
C GLU A 175 12.88 10.72 12.24
N PRO A 176 13.72 11.49 11.49
CA PRO A 176 13.50 12.91 11.27
C PRO A 176 12.13 13.28 10.68
N GLU A 177 11.57 12.44 9.80
CA GLU A 177 10.25 12.71 9.22
C GLU A 177 9.12 12.65 10.26
N LEU A 178 9.26 11.76 11.25
CA LEU A 178 8.31 11.59 12.33
C LEU A 178 8.43 12.76 13.33
N LEU A 179 9.67 13.10 13.73
CA LEU A 179 9.94 14.24 14.63
C LEU A 179 9.50 15.58 14.04
N ARG A 180 9.63 15.76 12.72
CA ARG A 180 9.16 16.97 12.02
C ARG A 180 7.64 17.17 12.14
N LEU A 181 6.88 16.08 12.19
CA LEU A 181 5.41 16.11 12.28
C LEU A 181 4.90 16.03 13.72
N GLU A 182 5.68 15.48 14.63
CA GLU A 182 5.39 15.44 16.07
C GLU A 182 6.62 15.92 16.88
N PRO A 183 6.88 17.25 16.93
CA PRO A 183 8.04 17.81 17.66
C PRO A 183 7.97 17.60 19.19
N SER A 184 6.79 17.27 19.71
CA SER A 184 6.58 16.96 21.13
C SER A 184 7.48 15.79 21.60
N LEU A 185 7.85 14.88 20.70
CA LEU A 185 8.74 13.74 20.98
C LEU A 185 10.20 14.13 21.23
N GLU A 186 10.62 15.32 20.81
CA GLU A 186 11.94 15.87 21.16
C GLU A 186 11.89 16.64 22.49
N THR A 187 10.72 17.19 22.83
CA THR A 187 10.53 18.05 24.00
C THR A 187 10.22 17.24 25.26
N TYR A 188 9.50 16.14 25.12
CA TYR A 188 9.08 15.24 26.20
C TYR A 188 9.66 13.84 26.01
N GLU A 189 9.52 13.00 27.04
CA GLU A 189 9.94 11.60 26.96
C GLU A 189 9.16 10.85 25.86
N SER A 190 9.89 10.37 24.85
CA SER A 190 9.30 9.65 23.72
C SER A 190 8.86 8.24 24.16
N PRO A 191 7.58 7.84 23.96
CA PRO A 191 7.11 6.50 24.34
C PRO A 191 7.85 5.40 23.56
N PHE A 192 8.36 5.71 22.36
CA PHE A 192 9.18 4.78 21.57
C PHE A 192 10.54 4.48 22.22
N LEU A 193 11.12 5.45 22.92
CA LEU A 193 12.37 5.26 23.67
C LEU A 193 12.08 4.60 25.01
N ALA A 194 11.06 5.07 25.73
CA ALA A 194 10.66 4.53 27.02
C ALA A 194 10.33 3.02 26.94
N GLN A 195 9.61 2.57 25.89
CA GLN A 195 9.34 1.13 25.72
C GLN A 195 10.60 0.28 25.57
N ASN A 196 11.70 0.80 25.02
CA ASN A 196 12.94 0.03 24.88
C ASN A 196 13.64 -0.14 26.24
N VAL A 197 13.60 0.89 27.09
CA VAL A 197 14.11 0.83 28.46
C VAL A 197 13.35 -0.22 29.26
N GLU A 198 12.03 -0.11 29.29
CA GLU A 198 11.14 -1.07 29.98
C GLU A 198 11.28 -2.48 29.41
N MET A 199 11.33 -2.64 28.08
CA MET A 199 11.50 -3.96 27.47
C MET A 199 12.84 -4.56 27.85
N THR A 200 13.90 -3.77 27.89
CA THR A 200 15.22 -4.26 28.30
C THR A 200 15.24 -4.72 29.75
N ALA A 201 14.53 -4.01 30.64
CA ALA A 201 14.36 -4.41 32.03
C ALA A 201 13.57 -5.73 32.13
N TYR A 202 12.43 -5.82 31.46
CA TYR A 202 11.61 -7.03 31.37
C TYR A 202 12.43 -8.24 30.90
N LEU A 203 13.14 -8.11 29.76
CA LEU A 203 13.94 -9.19 29.18
C LEU A 203 15.09 -9.68 30.07
N LYS A 204 15.61 -8.83 30.97
CA LYS A 204 16.63 -9.23 31.95
C LYS A 204 16.01 -9.97 33.13
N ALA A 205 14.82 -9.54 33.57
CA ALA A 205 14.12 -10.16 34.69
C ALA A 205 13.48 -11.52 34.33
N THR A 206 12.95 -11.69 33.12
CA THR A 206 12.18 -12.91 32.75
C THR A 206 12.94 -14.22 32.99
N PRO A 207 14.22 -14.39 32.60
CA PRO A 207 14.94 -15.64 32.85
C PRO A 207 15.10 -15.98 34.34
N GLU A 208 15.29 -14.98 35.20
CA GLU A 208 15.46 -15.19 36.64
C GLU A 208 14.15 -15.53 37.35
N HIS A 209 13.02 -15.08 36.80
CA HIS A 209 11.68 -15.31 37.33
C HIS A 209 10.97 -16.51 36.69
N TRP A 210 11.59 -17.18 35.72
CA TRP A 210 10.98 -18.31 35.03
C TRP A 210 10.57 -19.41 36.01
N GLY A 211 9.33 -19.90 35.87
CA GLY A 211 8.79 -20.96 36.73
C GLY A 211 8.46 -20.54 38.17
N LYS A 212 8.72 -19.28 38.57
CA LYS A 212 8.32 -18.73 39.88
C LYS A 212 6.89 -18.20 39.83
N ALA A 213 6.26 -18.03 41.00
CA ALA A 213 4.95 -17.41 41.07
C ALA A 213 4.99 -16.02 40.41
N PRO A 214 3.97 -15.66 39.60
CA PRO A 214 3.95 -14.38 38.93
C PRO A 214 4.05 -13.27 39.99
N GLY A 215 5.14 -12.51 39.95
CA GLY A 215 5.19 -11.21 40.61
C GLY A 215 4.30 -10.23 39.86
N ASP A 216 4.05 -9.05 40.42
CA ASP A 216 3.54 -7.91 39.65
C ASP A 216 4.59 -7.55 38.58
N ALA A 217 4.58 -8.26 37.47
CA ALA A 217 5.52 -8.07 36.38
C ALA A 217 5.13 -6.83 35.57
N ASP A 218 6.13 -6.03 35.21
CA ASP A 218 6.07 -4.76 34.45
C ASP A 218 5.49 -4.88 33.02
N GLU A 219 4.86 -6.01 32.65
CA GLU A 219 4.27 -6.22 31.33
C GLU A 219 3.09 -5.28 31.05
N ARG A 220 2.29 -4.96 32.07
CA ARG A 220 1.19 -3.98 31.93
C ARG A 220 1.72 -2.60 31.53
N HIS A 221 2.88 -2.22 32.07
CA HIS A 221 3.52 -0.95 31.72
C HIS A 221 3.97 -0.93 30.26
N LEU A 222 4.57 -2.04 29.78
CA LEU A 222 4.93 -2.20 28.36
C LEU A 222 3.71 -2.05 27.43
N ARG A 223 2.58 -2.65 27.75
CA ARG A 223 1.35 -2.55 26.94
C ARG A 223 0.81 -1.12 26.90
N VAL A 224 0.89 -0.38 28.01
CA VAL A 224 0.54 1.05 28.04
C VAL A 224 1.45 1.86 27.12
N LEU A 225 2.76 1.63 27.16
CA LEU A 225 3.73 2.31 26.29
C LEU A 225 3.51 1.98 24.82
N PHE A 226 3.14 0.74 24.48
CA PHE A 226 2.76 0.39 23.10
C PHE A 226 1.50 1.10 22.65
N GLY A 227 0.48 1.23 23.50
CA GLY A 227 -0.70 2.06 23.24
C GLY A 227 -0.34 3.52 22.96
N GLN A 228 0.53 4.11 23.79
CA GLN A 228 1.00 5.48 23.57
C GLN A 228 1.80 5.63 22.26
N CYS A 229 2.60 4.64 21.88
CA CYS A 229 3.27 4.62 20.58
C CYS A 229 2.26 4.58 19.42
N GLN A 230 1.19 3.78 19.54
CA GLN A 230 0.12 3.73 18.53
C GLN A 230 -0.61 5.07 18.42
N ASP A 231 -0.90 5.73 19.54
CA ASP A 231 -1.53 7.05 19.56
C ASP A 231 -0.68 8.10 18.83
N VAL A 232 0.64 8.09 19.04
CA VAL A 232 1.55 8.97 18.30
C VAL A 232 1.51 8.68 16.80
N ILE A 233 1.54 7.40 16.41
CA ILE A 233 1.46 7.01 14.99
C ILE A 233 0.15 7.50 14.35
N GLU A 234 -0.97 7.38 15.06
CA GLU A 234 -2.27 7.88 14.58
C GLU A 234 -2.28 9.41 14.46
N ARG A 235 -1.74 10.14 15.43
CA ARG A 235 -1.61 11.60 15.35
C ARG A 235 -0.76 12.02 14.15
N VAL A 236 0.42 11.42 13.97
CA VAL A 236 1.30 11.71 12.83
C VAL A 236 0.61 11.38 11.50
N ARG A 237 -0.12 10.26 11.43
CA ARG A 237 -0.90 9.91 10.24
C ARG A 237 -1.96 10.96 9.94
N ASN A 238 -2.70 11.43 10.93
CA ASN A 238 -3.73 12.46 10.77
C ASN A 238 -3.13 13.80 10.36
N THR A 239 -1.99 14.18 10.94
CA THR A 239 -1.25 15.39 10.53
C THR A 239 -0.74 15.27 9.10
N ALA A 240 -0.17 14.13 8.70
CA ALA A 240 0.27 13.89 7.31
C ALA A 240 -0.93 13.86 6.34
N ALA A 241 -2.07 13.34 6.76
CA ALA A 241 -3.33 13.41 6.03
C ALA A 241 -3.89 14.83 5.93
N ARG A 242 -3.37 15.83 6.67
CA ARG A 242 -3.76 17.25 6.56
C ARG A 242 -2.70 18.13 5.89
N ASP A 243 -1.42 17.89 6.17
CA ASP A 243 -0.32 18.78 5.80
C ASP A 243 0.52 18.22 4.62
N GLY A 244 0.13 17.05 4.10
CA GLY A 244 0.80 16.33 3.01
C GLY A 244 1.55 15.09 3.51
N THR A 245 1.77 14.11 2.64
CA THR A 245 2.43 12.85 3.02
C THR A 245 3.45 12.37 2.00
N SER A 246 4.35 11.47 2.40
CA SER A 246 5.34 10.83 1.54
C SER A 246 5.20 9.30 1.58
N ILE A 247 5.70 8.61 0.55
CA ILE A 247 5.73 7.13 0.52
C ILE A 247 6.57 6.63 1.70
N ARG A 248 7.70 7.30 1.95
CA ARG A 248 8.63 6.94 3.02
C ARG A 248 7.98 7.02 4.40
N LEU A 249 7.29 8.12 4.71
CA LEU A 249 6.58 8.29 5.97
C LEU A 249 5.48 7.25 6.13
N THR A 250 4.63 7.07 5.11
CA THR A 250 3.54 6.08 5.14
C THR A 250 4.07 4.68 5.41
N TYR A 251 5.13 4.31 4.70
CA TYR A 251 5.82 3.04 4.84
C TYR A 251 6.44 2.86 6.24
N HIS A 252 7.04 3.92 6.79
CA HIS A 252 7.63 3.91 8.13
C HIS A 252 6.59 3.76 9.24
N LEU A 253 5.50 4.54 9.20
CA LEU A 253 4.42 4.44 10.18
C LEU A 253 3.79 3.04 10.17
N GLN A 254 3.59 2.46 8.97
CA GLN A 254 3.07 1.11 8.83
C GLN A 254 4.04 0.07 9.42
N ARG A 255 5.34 0.23 9.17
CA ARG A 255 6.38 -0.62 9.77
C ARG A 255 6.35 -0.54 11.29
N LEU A 256 6.28 0.66 11.89
CA LEU A 256 6.18 0.85 13.33
C LEU A 256 4.98 0.12 13.93
N ARG A 257 3.80 0.21 13.31
CA ARG A 257 2.61 -0.55 13.75
C ARG A 257 2.82 -2.06 13.71
N GLN A 258 3.46 -2.57 12.65
CA GLN A 258 3.75 -3.99 12.52
C GLN A 258 4.73 -4.47 13.61
N LEU A 259 5.74 -3.66 13.93
CA LEU A 259 6.70 -3.95 15.00
C LEU A 259 6.01 -3.98 16.37
N LEU A 260 5.18 -2.97 16.69
CA LEU A 260 4.42 -2.90 17.94
C LEU A 260 3.49 -4.10 18.10
N ARG A 261 2.65 -4.37 17.08
CA ARG A 261 1.73 -5.50 17.08
C ARG A 261 2.46 -6.83 17.25
N ARG A 262 3.60 -7.00 16.58
CA ARG A 262 4.41 -8.22 16.73
C ARG A 262 4.92 -8.37 18.16
N SER A 263 5.40 -7.29 18.78
CA SER A 263 5.85 -7.31 20.18
C SER A 263 4.72 -7.72 21.12
N GLU A 264 3.52 -7.16 20.95
CA GLU A 264 2.33 -7.56 21.74
C GLU A 264 2.02 -9.05 21.59
N GLN A 265 1.99 -9.56 20.35
CA GLN A 265 1.71 -10.99 20.09
C GLN A 265 2.73 -11.92 20.73
N LEU A 266 4.01 -11.52 20.78
CA LEU A 266 5.06 -12.31 21.42
C LEU A 266 4.96 -12.26 22.95
N LEU A 267 4.56 -11.11 23.51
CA LEU A 267 4.26 -10.99 24.95
C LEU A 267 3.06 -11.85 25.33
N ASP A 268 1.98 -11.86 24.54
CA ASP A 268 0.80 -12.71 24.79
C ASP A 268 1.18 -14.20 24.88
N ILE A 269 2.12 -14.67 24.03
CA ILE A 269 2.62 -16.04 24.08
C ILE A 269 3.43 -16.27 25.37
N LEU A 270 4.33 -15.35 25.73
CA LEU A 270 5.14 -15.47 26.95
C LEU A 270 4.30 -15.42 28.22
N GLU A 271 3.26 -14.59 28.24
CA GLU A 271 2.30 -14.50 29.33
C GLU A 271 1.54 -15.82 29.50
N GLY A 272 1.03 -16.39 28.40
CA GLY A 272 0.34 -17.67 28.41
C GLY A 272 1.21 -18.83 28.91
N VAL A 273 2.50 -18.84 28.55
CA VAL A 273 3.44 -19.88 29.00
C VAL A 273 3.86 -19.70 30.45
N GLN A 274 3.95 -18.46 30.96
CA GLN A 274 4.39 -18.19 32.33
C GLN A 274 3.25 -18.34 33.35
N ASN A 275 2.04 -17.86 33.01
CA ASN A 275 0.91 -17.86 33.93
C ASN A 275 0.26 -19.24 34.08
N ASP A 276 0.37 -20.09 33.07
CA ASP A 276 -0.18 -21.44 33.06
C ASP A 276 0.94 -22.46 32.82
N ARG A 277 1.28 -23.23 33.85
CA ARG A 277 2.30 -24.28 33.76
C ARG A 277 1.95 -25.39 32.78
N SER A 278 0.68 -25.59 32.43
CA SER A 278 0.29 -26.54 31.40
C SER A 278 0.56 -26.01 29.98
N GLY A 279 0.79 -24.70 29.84
CA GLY A 279 1.01 -24.01 28.57
C GLY A 279 -0.24 -23.86 27.69
N VAL A 280 -1.40 -24.35 28.13
CA VAL A 280 -2.65 -24.33 27.36
C VAL A 280 -3.13 -22.89 27.13
N ALA A 281 -2.94 -21.99 28.10
CA ALA A 281 -3.24 -20.57 27.95
C ALA A 281 -2.46 -19.89 26.79
N ALA A 282 -1.32 -20.45 26.38
CA ALA A 282 -0.54 -19.95 25.25
C ALA A 282 -1.06 -20.42 23.88
N TYR A 283 -1.98 -21.39 23.81
CA TYR A 283 -2.43 -21.95 22.53
C TYR A 283 -3.12 -20.90 21.65
N PRO A 284 -4.10 -20.09 22.13
CA PRO A 284 -4.71 -19.05 21.30
C PRO A 284 -3.73 -18.04 20.71
N PRO A 285 -2.81 -17.40 21.48
CA PRO A 285 -1.86 -16.47 20.88
C PRO A 285 -0.84 -17.16 19.95
N ILE A 286 -0.44 -18.41 20.22
CA ILE A 286 0.42 -19.20 19.32
C ILE A 286 -0.30 -19.46 17.98
N VAL A 287 -1.54 -19.95 18.01
CA VAL A 287 -2.35 -20.24 16.81
C VAL A 287 -2.54 -18.98 15.98
N LYS A 288 -2.98 -17.89 16.61
CA LYS A 288 -3.20 -16.61 15.94
C LYS A 288 -1.93 -16.10 15.26
N LEU A 289 -0.78 -16.16 15.95
CA LEU A 289 0.48 -15.70 15.40
C LEU A 289 1.00 -16.59 14.26
N SER A 290 0.87 -17.92 14.41
CA SER A 290 1.34 -18.89 13.42
C SER A 290 0.49 -18.86 12.14
N MET A 291 -0.84 -18.68 12.24
CA MET A 291 -1.70 -18.42 11.09
C MET A 291 -1.31 -17.14 10.37
N GLN A 292 -1.10 -16.03 11.11
CA GLN A 292 -0.69 -14.76 10.52
C GLN A 292 0.67 -14.89 9.81
N LEU A 293 1.66 -15.50 10.46
CA LEU A 293 2.99 -15.73 9.89
C LEU A 293 2.94 -16.56 8.61
N THR A 294 2.13 -17.62 8.59
CA THR A 294 1.95 -18.48 7.42
C THR A 294 1.38 -17.70 6.25
N CYS A 295 0.31 -16.93 6.49
CA CYS A 295 -0.31 -16.08 5.48
C CYS A 295 0.64 -14.99 4.96
N ASP A 296 1.44 -14.38 5.85
CA ASP A 296 2.42 -13.37 5.47
C ASP A 296 3.57 -13.95 4.64
N GLU A 297 4.06 -15.15 5.00
CA GLU A 297 5.09 -15.87 4.24
C GLU A 297 4.59 -16.31 2.85
N CYS A 298 3.32 -16.71 2.73
CA CYS A 298 2.67 -16.99 1.44
C CYS A 298 2.57 -15.73 0.55
N LEU A 299 2.58 -14.54 1.14
CA LEU A 299 2.44 -13.25 0.45
C LEU A 299 3.76 -12.47 0.32
N ARG A 300 4.90 -13.07 0.69
CA ARG A 300 6.22 -12.41 0.75
C ARG A 300 6.68 -11.76 -0.56
N ASP A 301 6.29 -12.31 -1.72
CA ASP A 301 6.68 -11.81 -3.05
C ASP A 301 5.48 -11.14 -3.78
N ASN A 302 4.39 -10.88 -3.06
CA ASN A 302 3.19 -10.28 -3.64
C ASN A 302 3.36 -8.76 -3.84
N LEU A 303 3.55 -8.36 -5.10
CA LEU A 303 3.69 -6.96 -5.50
C LEU A 303 2.41 -6.14 -5.28
N ARG A 304 1.23 -6.71 -5.57
CA ARG A 304 -0.05 -6.00 -5.45
C ARG A 304 -0.35 -5.64 -3.99
N LYS A 305 -0.10 -6.55 -3.06
CA LYS A 305 -0.21 -6.30 -1.61
C LYS A 305 0.72 -5.16 -1.20
N HIS A 306 1.99 -5.22 -1.61
CA HIS A 306 3.00 -4.21 -1.27
C HIS A 306 2.63 -2.81 -1.79
N VAL A 307 2.16 -2.70 -3.04
CA VAL A 307 1.69 -1.42 -3.59
C VAL A 307 0.47 -0.93 -2.81
N ARG A 308 -0.59 -1.74 -2.73
CA ARG A 308 -1.85 -1.34 -2.10
C ARG A 308 -1.69 -0.87 -0.65
N GLN A 309 -0.88 -1.58 0.15
CA GLN A 309 -0.68 -1.26 1.58
C GLN A 309 0.10 0.04 1.82
N ASN A 310 0.88 0.51 0.84
CA ASN A 310 1.80 1.64 1.03
C ASN A 310 1.46 2.88 0.20
N THR A 311 0.51 2.78 -0.74
CA THR A 311 0.10 3.90 -1.59
C THR A 311 -1.26 4.49 -1.21
N GLU A 312 -2.00 3.91 -0.27
CA GLU A 312 -3.38 4.32 0.04
C GLU A 312 -3.49 5.80 0.44
N LEU A 313 -2.73 6.24 1.46
CA LEU A 313 -2.74 7.64 1.90
C LEU A 313 -2.31 8.63 0.81
N ILE A 314 -1.40 8.21 -0.07
CA ILE A 314 -0.93 9.06 -1.17
C ILE A 314 -1.94 9.09 -2.29
N ALA A 315 -2.54 7.95 -2.64
CA ALA A 315 -3.56 7.87 -3.66
C ALA A 315 -4.75 8.76 -3.28
N LEU A 316 -5.18 8.70 -2.00
CA LEU A 316 -6.20 9.59 -1.46
C LEU A 316 -5.78 11.06 -1.65
N ARG A 317 -4.58 11.46 -1.20
CA ARG A 317 -4.15 12.87 -1.31
C ARG A 317 -3.88 13.37 -2.70
N VAL A 318 -3.33 12.53 -3.57
CA VAL A 318 -3.14 12.85 -4.99
C VAL A 318 -4.50 13.08 -5.63
N THR A 319 -5.51 12.27 -5.27
CA THR A 319 -6.88 12.42 -5.76
C THR A 319 -7.56 13.66 -5.18
N ASP A 320 -7.43 13.92 -3.87
CA ASP A 320 -7.96 15.13 -3.21
C ASP A 320 -7.35 16.42 -3.74
N ASN A 321 -6.02 16.48 -3.89
CA ASN A 321 -5.37 17.67 -4.45
C ASN A 321 -5.72 17.84 -5.94
N ALA A 322 -5.90 16.74 -6.66
CA ALA A 322 -6.39 16.80 -8.03
C ALA A 322 -7.87 17.22 -8.10
N SER A 323 -8.70 16.87 -7.11
CA SER A 323 -10.12 17.24 -7.03
C SER A 323 -10.32 18.70 -6.66
N HIS A 324 -9.56 19.26 -5.72
CA HIS A 324 -9.59 20.70 -5.38
C HIS A 324 -9.29 21.59 -6.60
N ARG A 325 -8.42 21.14 -7.53
CA ARG A 325 -8.25 21.83 -8.81
C ARG A 325 -9.45 21.68 -9.75
N GLY A 326 -10.18 20.56 -9.64
CA GLY A 326 -11.40 20.28 -10.40
C GLY A 326 -12.58 21.17 -9.97
N ASP A 327 -12.69 21.51 -8.69
CA ASP A 327 -13.80 22.31 -8.14
C ASP A 327 -13.89 23.69 -8.80
N HIS A 328 -12.75 24.32 -9.08
CA HIS A 328 -12.70 25.60 -9.80
C HIS A 328 -13.21 25.54 -11.25
N TYR A 329 -13.36 24.33 -11.81
CA TYR A 329 -13.95 24.13 -13.13
C TYR A 329 -15.45 23.85 -13.10
N ILE A 330 -16.06 23.70 -11.92
CA ILE A 330 -17.50 23.54 -11.73
C ILE A 330 -18.08 24.90 -11.35
N THR A 331 -19.15 25.31 -12.01
CA THR A 331 -19.81 26.60 -11.79
C THR A 331 -21.16 26.40 -11.14
N ASP A 332 -21.40 27.15 -10.06
CA ASP A 332 -22.61 27.08 -9.24
C ASP A 332 -23.55 28.26 -9.54
N THR A 333 -22.99 29.43 -9.82
CA THR A 333 -23.78 30.66 -10.04
C THR A 333 -23.76 31.14 -11.50
N PRO A 334 -24.79 31.91 -11.94
CA PRO A 334 -24.79 32.53 -13.27
C PRO A 334 -23.61 33.49 -13.51
N ARG A 335 -23.08 34.11 -12.44
CA ARG A 335 -21.90 34.97 -12.53
C ARG A 335 -20.64 34.16 -12.81
N GLU A 336 -20.47 33.03 -12.13
CA GLU A 336 -19.38 32.09 -12.40
C GLU A 336 -19.47 31.51 -13.80
N TYR A 337 -20.68 31.24 -14.32
CA TYR A 337 -20.88 30.77 -15.69
C TYR A 337 -20.31 31.77 -16.73
N TRP A 338 -20.57 33.06 -16.56
CA TRP A 338 -19.99 34.10 -17.42
C TRP A 338 -18.49 34.30 -17.21
N SER A 339 -18.00 34.16 -15.97
CA SER A 339 -16.57 34.18 -15.67
C SER A 339 -15.85 33.04 -16.39
N MET A 340 -16.40 31.83 -16.34
CA MET A 340 -15.91 30.65 -17.04
C MET A 340 -15.87 30.87 -18.56
N ALA A 341 -16.93 31.45 -19.14
CA ALA A 341 -16.97 31.79 -20.55
C ALA A 341 -15.83 32.74 -20.94
N ARG A 342 -15.59 33.81 -20.18
CA ARG A 342 -14.49 34.78 -20.42
C ARG A 342 -13.12 34.14 -20.27
N SER A 343 -12.92 33.33 -19.22
CA SER A 343 -11.67 32.59 -19.02
C SER A 343 -11.42 31.61 -20.18
N ALA A 344 -12.46 30.94 -20.67
CA ALA A 344 -12.36 30.06 -21.82
C ALA A 344 -12.09 30.82 -23.14
N MET A 345 -12.61 32.04 -23.30
CA MET A 345 -12.26 32.90 -24.43
C MET A 345 -10.77 33.23 -24.47
N ILE A 346 -10.16 33.53 -23.31
CA ILE A 346 -8.70 33.74 -23.19
C ILE A 346 -7.94 32.48 -23.64
N GLY A 347 -8.38 31.29 -23.18
CA GLY A 347 -7.83 30.02 -23.64
C GLY A 347 -7.95 29.84 -25.15
N GLY A 348 -9.12 30.16 -25.72
CA GLY A 348 -9.39 30.10 -27.17
C GLY A 348 -8.47 31.00 -27.99
N CYS A 349 -8.17 32.22 -27.50
CA CYS A 349 -7.20 33.13 -28.11
C CYS A 349 -5.83 32.46 -28.24
N VAL A 350 -5.28 31.95 -27.13
CA VAL A 350 -3.95 31.32 -27.13
C VAL A 350 -3.91 30.07 -28.00
N ILE A 351 -4.96 29.23 -27.96
CA ILE A 351 -5.08 28.03 -28.78
C ILE A 351 -5.05 28.35 -30.28
N ALA A 352 -5.69 29.46 -30.71
CA ALA A 352 -5.63 29.88 -32.12
C ALA A 352 -4.19 30.17 -32.56
N PHE A 353 -3.41 30.88 -31.75
CA PHE A 353 -2.00 31.14 -32.03
C PHE A 353 -1.16 29.86 -32.03
N MET A 354 -1.39 28.96 -31.07
CA MET A 354 -0.70 27.66 -31.02
C MET A 354 -0.96 26.81 -32.26
N ALA A 355 -2.20 26.80 -32.76
CA ALA A 355 -2.56 26.09 -33.98
C ALA A 355 -1.88 26.69 -35.22
N CYS A 356 -1.85 28.02 -35.33
CA CYS A 356 -1.14 28.71 -36.41
C CYS A 356 0.38 28.42 -36.35
N LEU A 357 0.98 28.52 -35.16
CA LEU A 357 2.40 28.23 -34.96
C LEU A 357 2.74 26.78 -35.32
N LYS A 358 1.86 25.83 -34.99
CA LYS A 358 2.03 24.42 -35.39
C LYS A 358 2.09 24.28 -36.92
N LEU A 359 1.21 24.95 -37.67
CA LEU A 359 1.23 24.89 -39.13
C LEU A 359 2.54 25.45 -39.70
N LEU A 360 3.03 26.56 -39.15
CA LEU A 360 4.34 27.12 -39.53
C LEU A 360 5.47 26.12 -39.27
N LEU A 361 5.47 25.48 -38.10
CA LEU A 361 6.48 24.47 -37.75
C LEU A 361 6.43 23.25 -38.68
N VAL A 362 5.25 22.77 -39.06
CA VAL A 362 5.11 21.66 -40.03
C VAL A 362 5.73 22.05 -41.39
N GLY A 363 5.51 23.28 -41.85
CA GLY A 363 6.05 23.78 -43.12
C GLY A 363 7.58 23.83 -43.18
N THR A 364 8.29 23.81 -42.04
CA THR A 364 9.76 23.84 -42.00
C THR A 364 10.44 22.49 -42.28
N GLN A 365 9.67 21.40 -42.41
CA GLN A 365 10.17 20.04 -42.71
C GLN A 365 11.38 19.59 -41.87
N MET A 366 11.33 19.85 -40.56
CA MET A 366 12.41 19.49 -39.65
C MET A 366 12.57 17.97 -39.48
N PRO A 367 13.76 17.49 -39.05
CA PRO A 367 13.96 16.10 -38.64
C PRO A 367 12.95 15.67 -37.57
N PRO A 368 12.50 14.40 -37.56
CA PRO A 368 11.39 13.94 -36.72
C PRO A 368 11.53 14.25 -35.22
N LEU A 369 12.74 14.09 -34.67
CA LEU A 369 13.01 14.37 -33.25
C LEU A 369 12.89 15.85 -32.92
N THR A 370 13.52 16.72 -33.74
CA THR A 370 13.48 18.17 -33.54
C THR A 370 12.06 18.70 -33.69
N GLY A 371 11.32 18.23 -34.71
CA GLY A 371 9.91 18.55 -34.90
C GLY A 371 9.07 18.14 -33.69
N ALA A 372 9.23 16.92 -33.20
CA ALA A 372 8.53 16.43 -32.01
C ALA A 372 8.79 17.30 -30.78
N ILE A 373 10.05 17.65 -30.50
CA ILE A 373 10.41 18.53 -29.38
C ILE A 373 9.73 19.89 -29.50
N LEU A 374 9.75 20.53 -30.67
CA LEU A 374 9.13 21.84 -30.88
C LEU A 374 7.60 21.79 -30.80
N PHE A 375 6.97 20.72 -31.29
CA PHE A 375 5.54 20.52 -31.08
C PHE A 375 5.22 20.36 -29.59
N CYS A 376 5.97 19.53 -28.86
CA CYS A 376 5.81 19.40 -27.41
C CYS A 376 5.99 20.74 -26.69
N LEU A 377 6.99 21.54 -27.09
CA LEU A 377 7.26 22.84 -26.49
C LEU A 377 6.15 23.86 -26.79
N ASN A 378 5.64 23.91 -28.02
CA ASN A 378 4.51 24.76 -28.40
C ASN A 378 3.28 24.47 -27.52
N TYR A 379 2.92 23.19 -27.38
CA TYR A 379 1.79 22.81 -26.54
C TYR A 379 2.05 23.02 -25.05
N GLY A 380 3.23 22.62 -24.55
CA GLY A 380 3.61 22.77 -23.14
C GLY A 380 3.63 24.23 -22.69
N LEU A 381 4.36 25.09 -23.41
CA LEU A 381 4.43 26.53 -23.12
C LEU A 381 3.08 27.21 -23.32
N GLY A 382 2.32 26.83 -24.34
CA GLY A 382 0.98 27.34 -24.59
C GLY A 382 0.03 27.06 -23.41
N PHE A 383 0.02 25.84 -22.89
CA PHE A 383 -0.78 25.52 -21.70
C PHE A 383 -0.29 26.23 -20.43
N CYS A 384 1.02 26.40 -20.24
CA CYS A 384 1.56 27.22 -19.16
C CYS A 384 1.11 28.67 -19.27
N LEU A 385 1.14 29.25 -20.47
CA LEU A 385 0.69 30.63 -20.71
C LEU A 385 -0.81 30.79 -20.43
N ILE A 386 -1.63 29.85 -20.90
CA ILE A 386 -3.06 29.86 -20.58
C ILE A 386 -3.28 29.83 -19.06
N HIS A 387 -2.53 29.01 -18.34
CA HIS A 387 -2.62 28.94 -16.88
C HIS A 387 -2.21 30.25 -16.19
N ILE A 388 -1.10 30.87 -16.59
CA ILE A 388 -0.62 32.16 -16.04
C ILE A 388 -1.62 33.28 -16.30
N LEU A 389 -2.26 33.28 -17.47
CA LEU A 389 -3.30 34.25 -17.84
C LEU A 389 -4.66 33.95 -17.18
N HIS A 390 -4.75 32.95 -16.29
CA HIS A 390 -5.99 32.50 -15.67
C HIS A 390 -7.07 32.11 -16.70
N GLY A 391 -6.62 31.64 -17.88
CA GLY A 391 -7.47 31.11 -18.93
C GLY A 391 -7.87 29.65 -18.68
N THR A 392 -8.99 29.25 -19.28
CA THR A 392 -9.55 27.91 -19.15
C THR A 392 -9.48 27.16 -20.48
N VAL A 393 -9.06 25.90 -20.42
CA VAL A 393 -9.10 24.98 -21.55
C VAL A 393 -10.10 23.87 -21.23
N SER A 394 -11.13 23.75 -22.07
CA SER A 394 -12.17 22.73 -21.93
C SER A 394 -11.61 21.32 -21.88
N THR A 395 -10.59 20.99 -22.68
CA THR A 395 -10.03 19.62 -22.72
C THR A 395 -9.38 19.18 -21.40
N LYS A 396 -8.93 20.11 -20.56
CA LYS A 396 -8.39 19.80 -19.22
C LYS A 396 -9.50 19.50 -18.21
N GLN A 397 -10.68 20.07 -18.38
CA GLN A 397 -11.75 19.99 -17.39
C GLN A 397 -12.28 18.56 -17.15
N PRO A 398 -12.59 17.73 -18.17
CA PRO A 398 -13.07 16.37 -17.95
C PRO A 398 -12.13 15.51 -17.10
N ALA A 399 -10.83 15.59 -17.36
CA ALA A 399 -9.83 14.85 -16.60
C ALA A 399 -9.76 15.28 -15.12
N MET A 400 -9.87 16.59 -14.86
CA MET A 400 -9.80 17.13 -13.49
C MET A 400 -11.10 16.90 -12.72
N THR A 401 -12.25 17.08 -13.37
CA THR A 401 -13.58 16.86 -12.77
C THR A 401 -13.88 15.38 -12.53
N ALA A 402 -13.30 14.46 -13.32
CA ALA A 402 -13.36 13.03 -13.05
C ALA A 402 -12.76 12.66 -11.69
N ASN A 403 -11.68 13.33 -11.26
CA ASN A 403 -11.10 13.13 -9.92
C ASN A 403 -12.03 13.62 -8.82
N THR A 404 -12.71 14.76 -9.02
CA THR A 404 -13.74 15.26 -8.09
C THR A 404 -14.94 14.31 -7.98
N ILE A 405 -15.38 13.75 -9.11
CA ILE A 405 -16.43 12.72 -9.11
C ILE A 405 -15.95 11.47 -8.37
N ALA A 406 -14.73 10.99 -8.64
CA ALA A 406 -14.17 9.81 -7.97
C ALA A 406 -14.06 10.01 -6.46
N ALA A 407 -13.57 11.16 -6.00
CA ALA A 407 -13.46 11.50 -4.58
C ALA A 407 -14.84 11.52 -3.89
N SER A 408 -15.85 12.13 -4.52
CA SER A 408 -17.20 12.18 -3.95
C SER A 408 -17.89 10.80 -3.86
N ILE A 409 -17.54 9.86 -4.74
CA ILE A 409 -17.99 8.46 -4.65
C ILE A 409 -17.37 7.77 -3.43
N GLU A 410 -16.08 8.01 -3.18
CA GLU A 410 -15.34 7.40 -2.07
C GLU A 410 -15.87 7.89 -0.70
N GLU A 411 -16.12 9.19 -0.55
CA GLU A 411 -16.73 9.76 0.67
C GLU A 411 -18.18 9.31 0.90
N ALA A 412 -18.91 9.00 -0.17
CA ALA A 412 -20.32 8.69 -0.12
C ALA A 412 -20.68 7.33 0.52
N GLY A 413 -19.75 6.38 0.65
CA GLY A 413 -19.99 5.13 1.39
C GLY A 413 -21.28 4.36 1.05
N GLY A 414 -21.85 4.52 -0.15
CA GLY A 414 -23.00 3.77 -0.66
C GLY A 414 -24.42 4.20 -0.21
N LYS A 415 -24.66 5.38 0.38
CA LYS A 415 -26.03 5.82 0.78
C LYS A 415 -26.81 6.53 -0.34
N LEU A 416 -28.12 6.29 -0.43
CA LEU A 416 -29.05 6.87 -1.44
C LEU A 416 -29.04 8.41 -1.53
N ARG A 417 -28.89 9.13 -0.41
CA ARG A 417 -28.79 10.60 -0.37
C ARG A 417 -27.59 11.14 -1.18
N ASN A 418 -26.60 10.29 -1.45
CA ASN A 418 -25.40 10.67 -2.19
C ASN A 418 -25.56 10.53 -3.71
N ILE A 419 -26.61 9.83 -4.18
CA ILE A 419 -26.93 9.74 -5.62
C ILE A 419 -27.47 11.06 -6.14
N GLU A 420 -28.32 11.76 -5.38
CA GLU A 420 -28.84 13.08 -5.75
C GLU A 420 -27.73 14.13 -5.80
N ALA A 421 -26.87 14.17 -4.79
CA ALA A 421 -25.70 15.06 -4.76
C ALA A 421 -24.75 14.79 -5.94
N MET A 422 -24.51 13.52 -6.26
CA MET A 422 -23.69 13.13 -7.41
C MET A 422 -24.34 13.50 -8.74
N THR A 423 -25.66 13.36 -8.87
CA THR A 423 -26.39 13.76 -10.08
C THR A 423 -26.32 15.28 -10.29
N ASP A 424 -26.47 16.07 -9.22
CA ASP A 424 -26.32 17.53 -9.28
C ASP A 424 -24.88 17.92 -9.65
N LEU A 425 -23.88 17.27 -9.06
CA LEU A 425 -22.47 17.50 -9.41
C LEU A 425 -22.16 17.18 -10.87
N ILE A 426 -22.70 16.08 -11.41
CA ILE A 426 -22.58 15.72 -12.84
C ILE A 426 -23.25 16.78 -13.72
N ALA A 427 -24.48 17.20 -13.39
CA ALA A 427 -25.22 18.20 -14.16
C ALA A 427 -24.51 19.55 -14.20
N ARG A 428 -23.99 20.01 -13.05
CA ARG A 428 -23.18 21.23 -12.96
C ARG A 428 -21.90 21.11 -13.77
N THR A 429 -21.21 19.98 -13.66
CA THR A 429 -20.00 19.69 -14.44
C THR A 429 -20.26 19.75 -15.95
N CYS A 430 -21.33 19.11 -16.44
CA CYS A 430 -21.72 19.18 -17.85
C CYS A 430 -22.00 20.62 -18.30
N ARG A 431 -22.72 21.40 -17.50
CA ARG A 431 -23.01 22.81 -17.80
C ARG A 431 -21.74 23.65 -17.91
N SER A 432 -20.79 23.47 -16.99
CA SER A 432 -19.51 24.19 -16.99
C SER A 432 -18.59 23.77 -18.14
N GLN A 433 -18.60 22.48 -18.52
CA GLN A 433 -17.86 21.99 -19.69
C GLN A 433 -18.42 22.56 -20.99
N ILE A 434 -19.75 22.61 -21.16
CA ILE A 434 -20.38 23.17 -22.36
C ILE A 434 -19.97 24.64 -22.56
N VAL A 435 -20.03 25.46 -21.51
CA VAL A 435 -19.68 26.89 -21.65
C VAL A 435 -18.20 27.11 -21.94
N ALA A 436 -17.33 26.29 -21.37
CA ALA A 436 -15.90 26.36 -21.67
C ALA A 436 -15.60 25.94 -23.11
N ILE A 437 -16.26 24.89 -23.62
CA ILE A 437 -16.13 24.47 -25.03
C ILE A 437 -16.59 25.61 -25.94
N LEU A 438 -17.76 26.18 -25.69
CA LEU A 438 -18.30 27.29 -26.48
C LEU A 438 -17.40 28.53 -26.42
N GLY A 439 -16.85 28.87 -25.24
CA GLY A 439 -15.93 29.99 -25.07
C GLY A 439 -14.60 29.78 -25.80
N ASN A 440 -14.02 28.57 -25.74
CA ASN A 440 -12.81 28.24 -26.49
C ASN A 440 -13.07 28.32 -28.00
N ILE A 441 -14.07 27.59 -28.51
CA ILE A 441 -14.38 27.47 -29.94
C ILE A 441 -14.81 28.83 -30.52
N GLY A 442 -15.64 29.57 -29.78
CA GLY A 442 -16.18 30.86 -30.18
C GLY A 442 -15.12 31.94 -30.45
N ILE A 443 -13.91 31.76 -29.93
CA ILE A 443 -12.76 32.63 -30.22
C ILE A 443 -11.74 31.93 -31.12
N ALA A 444 -11.42 30.67 -30.86
CA ALA A 444 -10.36 29.97 -31.57
C ALA A 444 -10.64 29.86 -33.08
N ILE A 445 -11.87 29.54 -33.47
CA ILE A 445 -12.23 29.41 -34.89
C ILE A 445 -12.21 30.79 -35.59
N PRO A 446 -12.93 31.82 -35.12
CA PRO A 446 -12.94 33.11 -35.81
C PRO A 446 -11.55 33.77 -35.84
N LEU A 447 -10.77 33.65 -34.75
CA LEU A 447 -9.44 34.24 -34.68
C LEU A 447 -8.45 33.54 -35.61
N SER A 448 -8.46 32.20 -35.66
CA SER A 448 -7.61 31.47 -36.62
C SER A 448 -7.99 31.77 -38.07
N ALA A 449 -9.30 31.87 -38.37
CA ALA A 449 -9.77 32.29 -39.69
C ALA A 449 -9.30 33.71 -40.04
N LEU A 450 -9.38 34.65 -39.09
CA LEU A 450 -8.90 36.02 -39.28
C LEU A 450 -7.39 36.08 -39.51
N ILE A 451 -6.60 35.32 -38.73
CA ILE A 451 -5.14 35.21 -38.91
C ILE A 451 -4.83 34.62 -40.29
N ALA A 452 -5.48 33.51 -40.67
CA ALA A 452 -5.27 32.86 -41.95
C ALA A 452 -5.62 33.77 -43.13
N TRP A 453 -6.75 34.48 -43.05
CA TRP A 453 -7.16 35.45 -44.06
C TRP A 453 -6.18 36.62 -44.16
N THR A 454 -5.71 37.15 -43.03
CA THR A 454 -4.75 38.26 -42.99
C THR A 454 -3.42 37.87 -43.64
N VAL A 455 -2.90 36.68 -43.31
CA VAL A 455 -1.67 36.16 -43.92
C VAL A 455 -1.83 35.92 -45.41
N PHE A 456 -2.97 35.34 -45.85
CA PHE A 456 -3.24 35.17 -47.28
C PHE A 456 -3.29 36.52 -48.02
N ARG A 457 -3.92 37.54 -47.43
CA ARG A 457 -4.04 38.88 -48.04
C ARG A 457 -2.70 39.61 -48.14
N ILE A 458 -1.79 39.42 -47.19
CA ILE A 458 -0.48 40.08 -47.17
C ILE A 458 0.55 39.31 -47.99
N GLY A 459 0.64 37.99 -47.80
CA GLY A 459 1.68 37.14 -48.39
C GLY A 459 1.30 36.49 -49.73
N GLY A 460 0.02 36.47 -50.09
CA GLY A 460 -0.48 35.83 -51.32
C GLY A 460 -0.53 34.29 -51.27
N THR A 461 0.13 33.66 -50.30
CA THR A 461 0.12 32.21 -50.07
C THR A 461 -0.77 31.87 -48.87
N PRO A 462 -1.69 30.89 -48.98
CA PRO A 462 -2.51 30.47 -47.85
C PRO A 462 -1.66 29.73 -46.81
N PHE A 463 -2.14 29.72 -45.55
CA PHE A 463 -1.48 29.05 -44.43
C PHE A 463 -1.36 27.53 -44.59
N ALA A 464 -2.28 26.94 -45.35
CA ALA A 464 -2.29 25.54 -45.76
C ALA A 464 -2.75 25.49 -47.22
N SER A 465 -2.14 24.63 -48.02
CA SER A 465 -2.60 24.35 -49.38
C SER A 465 -4.01 23.72 -49.38
N PRO A 466 -4.75 23.76 -50.50
CA PRO A 466 -6.07 23.13 -50.58
C PRO A 466 -6.05 21.64 -50.21
N GLU A 467 -4.99 20.93 -50.62
CA GLU A 467 -4.79 19.51 -50.31
C GLU A 467 -4.53 19.29 -48.81
N GLU A 468 -3.68 20.10 -48.19
CA GLU A 468 -3.43 20.04 -46.74
C GLU A 468 -4.68 20.39 -45.92
N ALA A 469 -5.48 21.36 -46.38
CA ALA A 469 -6.72 21.73 -45.70
C ALA A 469 -7.76 20.59 -45.76
N LEU A 470 -7.89 19.92 -46.91
CA LEU A 470 -8.74 18.73 -47.07
C LEU A 470 -8.26 17.59 -46.18
N TYR A 471 -6.95 17.32 -46.16
CA TYR A 471 -6.35 16.31 -45.29
C TYR A 471 -6.61 16.61 -43.81
N LEU A 472 -6.41 17.86 -43.38
CA LEU A 472 -6.68 18.27 -42.00
C LEU A 472 -8.16 18.11 -41.62
N LEU A 473 -9.08 18.40 -42.54
CA LEU A 473 -10.52 18.19 -42.34
C LEU A 473 -10.87 16.69 -42.24
N GLU A 474 -10.31 15.87 -43.13
CA GLU A 474 -10.54 14.42 -43.15
C GLU A 474 -9.97 13.76 -41.88
N ALA A 475 -8.82 14.22 -41.40
CA ALA A 475 -8.22 13.78 -40.14
C ALA A 475 -9.10 14.10 -38.90
N GLN A 476 -10.01 15.09 -38.98
CA GLN A 476 -10.99 15.35 -37.92
C GLN A 476 -12.27 14.51 -38.04
N SER A 477 -12.41 13.66 -39.07
CA SER A 477 -13.56 12.78 -39.22
C SER A 477 -13.69 11.82 -38.03
N PRO A 478 -14.84 11.78 -37.32
CA PRO A 478 -15.03 10.93 -36.15
C PRO A 478 -14.84 9.44 -36.44
N VAL A 479 -15.23 9.01 -37.64
CA VAL A 479 -15.27 7.60 -38.05
C VAL A 479 -14.06 7.22 -38.90
N HIS A 480 -13.67 8.07 -39.85
CA HIS A 480 -12.65 7.73 -40.86
C HIS A 480 -11.25 8.28 -40.51
N GLY A 481 -11.17 9.36 -39.73
CA GLY A 481 -9.91 10.03 -39.38
C GLY A 481 -9.30 9.56 -38.05
N GLY A 482 -9.96 8.65 -37.34
CA GLY A 482 -9.50 8.18 -36.02
C GLY A 482 -9.60 9.22 -34.90
N ALA A 483 -10.27 10.35 -35.12
CA ALA A 483 -10.33 11.46 -34.18
C ALA A 483 -10.85 11.04 -32.79
N VAL A 484 -11.84 10.15 -32.71
CA VAL A 484 -12.37 9.61 -31.44
C VAL A 484 -11.31 8.79 -30.70
N PHE A 485 -10.54 7.97 -31.40
CA PHE A 485 -9.48 7.16 -30.81
C PHE A 485 -8.35 8.04 -30.24
N TYR A 486 -7.89 9.03 -31.01
CA TYR A 486 -6.89 9.99 -30.52
C TYR A 486 -7.42 10.88 -29.38
N ALA A 487 -8.70 11.24 -29.40
CA ALA A 487 -9.33 11.95 -28.28
C ALA A 487 -9.38 11.10 -27.00
N ALA A 488 -9.63 9.79 -27.11
CA ALA A 488 -9.58 8.88 -25.97
C ALA A 488 -8.17 8.79 -25.37
N ILE A 489 -7.14 8.65 -26.22
CA ILE A 489 -5.73 8.68 -25.78
C ILE A 489 -5.42 10.00 -25.08
N ALA A 490 -5.82 11.13 -25.67
CA ALA A 490 -5.63 12.44 -25.06
C ALA A 490 -6.31 12.53 -23.69
N GLY A 491 -7.52 11.99 -23.55
CA GLY A 491 -8.24 11.89 -22.27
C GLY A 491 -7.45 11.13 -21.20
N VAL A 492 -6.90 9.96 -21.55
CA VAL A 492 -6.05 9.17 -20.64
C VAL A 492 -4.78 9.93 -20.25
N CYS A 493 -4.08 10.54 -21.22
CA CYS A 493 -2.87 11.31 -20.95
C CYS A 493 -3.15 12.53 -20.05
N LEU A 494 -4.27 13.23 -20.27
CA LEU A 494 -4.68 14.37 -19.44
C LEU A 494 -5.08 13.94 -18.03
N PHE A 495 -5.74 12.78 -17.89
CA PHE A 495 -6.03 12.19 -16.58
C PHE A 495 -4.74 11.86 -15.81
N ILE A 496 -3.80 11.17 -16.46
CA ILE A 496 -2.48 10.87 -15.85
C ILE A 496 -1.74 12.16 -15.50
N SER A 497 -1.77 13.17 -16.37
CA SER A 497 -1.16 14.48 -16.10
C SER A 497 -1.80 15.16 -14.88
N GLY A 498 -3.11 15.00 -14.67
CA GLY A 498 -3.82 15.48 -13.49
C GLY A 498 -3.32 14.82 -12.20
N LEU A 499 -3.15 13.49 -12.22
CA LEU A 499 -2.56 12.74 -11.09
C LEU A 499 -1.12 13.16 -10.79
N ILE A 500 -0.30 13.35 -11.83
CA ILE A 500 1.08 13.85 -11.68
C ILE A 500 1.07 15.25 -11.03
N SER A 501 0.17 16.12 -11.48
CA SER A 501 0.00 17.46 -10.88
C SER A 501 -0.39 17.38 -9.41
N GLY A 502 -1.38 16.55 -9.05
CA GLY A 502 -1.81 16.35 -7.66
C GLY A 502 -0.71 15.76 -6.78
N TYR A 503 0.15 14.90 -7.34
CA TYR A 503 1.35 14.41 -6.67
C TYR A 503 2.36 15.52 -6.36
N TYR A 504 2.66 16.38 -7.32
CA TYR A 504 3.57 17.50 -7.09
C TYR A 504 2.98 18.54 -6.12
N ASP A 505 1.66 18.75 -6.10
CA ASP A 505 1.01 19.60 -5.12
C ASP A 505 1.15 19.02 -3.70
N ASN A 506 0.89 17.72 -3.53
CA ASN A 506 1.14 17.04 -2.26
C ASN A 506 2.62 17.13 -1.86
N TYR A 507 3.54 16.96 -2.82
CA TYR A 507 4.98 17.07 -2.57
C TYR A 507 5.38 18.49 -2.15
N ALA A 508 4.82 19.51 -2.79
CA ALA A 508 5.10 20.91 -2.49
C ALA A 508 4.57 21.29 -1.09
N ALA A 509 3.36 20.85 -0.75
CA ALA A 509 2.79 21.01 0.59
C ALA A 509 3.63 20.29 1.65
N TYR A 510 3.94 19.00 1.43
CA TYR A 510 4.73 18.19 2.35
C TYR A 510 6.14 18.74 2.62
N ASN A 511 6.76 19.36 1.62
CA ASN A 511 8.09 19.96 1.75
C ASN A 511 8.07 21.46 2.05
N ARG A 512 6.88 22.03 2.29
CA ARG A 512 6.67 23.45 2.59
C ARG A 512 7.39 24.37 1.60
N ILE A 513 7.34 24.01 0.31
CA ILE A 513 8.05 24.74 -0.76
C ILE A 513 7.67 26.23 -0.79
N PRO A 514 6.38 26.64 -0.66
CA PRO A 514 6.03 28.06 -0.64
C PRO A 514 6.71 28.83 0.49
N GLU A 515 6.77 28.27 1.69
CA GLU A 515 7.43 28.89 2.85
C GLU A 515 8.94 29.02 2.62
N ARG A 516 9.57 28.00 2.02
CA ARG A 516 11.01 28.01 1.69
C ARG A 516 11.35 29.05 0.62
N ILE A 517 10.45 29.28 -0.34
CA ILE A 517 10.64 30.31 -1.36
C ILE A 517 10.51 31.71 -0.74
N LEU A 518 9.57 31.92 0.20
CA LEU A 518 9.44 33.20 0.92
C LEU A 518 10.65 33.55 1.80
N GLN A 519 11.51 32.58 2.11
CA GLN A 519 12.75 32.77 2.86
C GLN A 519 13.94 33.17 1.99
N LEU A 520 13.82 33.08 0.65
CA LEU A 520 14.82 33.51 -0.33
C LEU A 520 14.57 34.96 -0.73
#